data_AF-A0A2H6FIQ1-F1
#
_entry.id   AF-A0A2H6FIQ1-F1
#
_cell.length_a   1.000
_cell.length_b   1.000
_cell.length_c   1.000
_cell.angle_alpha   90.00
_cell.angle_beta   90.00
_cell.angle_gamma   90.00
#
_symmetry.space_group_name_H-M   'P 1'
#
loop_
_entity.id
_entity.type
_entity.pdbx_description
1 polymer ?
#
loop_
_entity_poly.entity_id
_entity_poly.type
_entity_poly.pdbx_seq_one_letter_code
_entity_poly.pdbx_strand_id
1 'polypeptide(L)'
;MGRLIVKETVTKEREIEISVEVLLSLIDSLTLEEQKKLLNKLSASLKKKKPIELQPFKKDKIEDILADFADADLYEDSFLRDLEEGLKKSSVYK
;
A
#
# COMPACT_ATOMS: atom_id res chain seq x y z
N MET A 1 4.57 2.30 -51.36
CA MET A 1 5.29 2.34 -50.06
C MET A 1 4.42 3.09 -49.06
N GLY A 2 3.85 2.40 -48.08
CA GLY A 2 2.93 3.00 -47.10
C GLY A 2 3.68 3.72 -45.97
N ARG A 3 3.21 4.90 -45.58
CA ARG A 3 3.67 5.64 -44.40
C ARG A 3 2.75 5.32 -43.23
N LEU A 4 3.30 4.76 -42.16
CA LEU A 4 2.64 4.61 -40.87
C LEU A 4 2.85 5.89 -40.07
N ILE A 5 1.76 6.53 -39.63
CA ILE A 5 1.81 7.67 -38.70
C ILE A 5 1.39 7.14 -37.33
N VAL A 6 2.34 7.11 -36.39
CA VAL A 6 2.09 6.71 -35.00
C VAL A 6 1.39 7.87 -34.29
N LYS A 7 0.19 7.64 -33.76
CA LYS A 7 -0.51 8.58 -32.89
C LYS A 7 -0.06 8.34 -31.46
N GLU A 8 0.85 9.16 -30.95
CA GLU A 8 1.19 9.19 -29.53
C GLU A 8 0.08 9.91 -28.76
N THR A 9 -0.69 9.17 -27.96
CA THR A 9 -1.63 9.74 -27.01
C THR A 9 -0.87 10.18 -25.76
N VAL A 10 -0.43 11.44 -25.74
CA VAL A 10 0.16 12.05 -24.54
C VAL A 10 -0.95 12.29 -23.52
N THR A 11 -1.14 11.35 -22.59
CA THR A 11 -1.89 11.56 -21.34
C THR A 11 -1.09 12.51 -20.44
N LYS A 12 -1.21 13.81 -20.67
CA LYS A 12 -0.80 14.84 -19.70
C LYS A 12 -1.81 14.85 -18.56
N GLU A 13 -1.46 14.22 -17.44
CA GLU A 13 -2.14 14.43 -16.17
C GLU A 13 -2.00 15.92 -15.82
N ARG A 14 -3.05 16.70 -16.07
CA ARG A 14 -3.14 18.08 -15.59
C ARG A 14 -3.60 18.00 -14.15
N GLU A 15 -2.78 18.45 -13.22
CA GLU A 15 -3.25 18.80 -11.88
C GLU A 15 -4.20 20.00 -12.04
N ILE A 16 -5.50 19.73 -11.96
CA ILE A 16 -6.52 20.77 -11.96
C ILE A 16 -6.78 21.07 -10.50
N GLU A 17 -6.25 22.18 -9.99
CA GLU A 17 -6.65 22.73 -8.70
C GLU A 17 -8.07 23.26 -8.82
N ILE A 18 -9.04 22.45 -8.40
CA ILE A 18 -10.44 22.86 -8.33
C ILE A 18 -10.73 23.24 -6.88
N SER A 19 -11.11 24.49 -6.63
CA SER A 19 -11.55 24.94 -5.32
C SER A 19 -12.77 24.15 -4.84
N VAL A 20 -12.80 23.85 -3.54
CA VAL A 20 -13.90 23.10 -2.91
C VAL A 20 -15.26 23.78 -3.14
N GLU A 21 -15.28 25.11 -3.14
CA GLU A 21 -16.46 25.94 -3.42
C GLU A 21 -17.05 25.68 -4.82
N VAL A 22 -16.19 25.53 -5.82
CA VAL A 22 -16.61 25.25 -7.20
C VAL A 22 -17.21 23.85 -7.28
N LEU A 23 -16.60 22.87 -6.60
CA LEU A 23 -17.14 21.50 -6.52
C LEU A 23 -18.52 21.46 -5.86
N LEU A 24 -18.72 22.22 -4.78
CA LEU A 24 -20.02 22.30 -4.10
C LEU A 24 -21.10 22.90 -5.01
N SER A 25 -20.79 24.02 -5.68
CA SER A 25 -21.72 24.64 -6.62
C SER A 25 -22.12 23.72 -7.78
N LEU A 26 -21.19 22.89 -8.27
CA LEU A 26 -21.45 21.88 -9.29
C LEU A 26 -22.37 20.79 -8.76
N ILE A 27 -22.15 20.32 -7.53
CA ILE A 27 -23.00 19.30 -6.90
C ILE A 27 -24.42 19.83 -6.69
N ASP A 28 -24.56 21.08 -6.26
CA ASP A 28 -25.87 21.72 -6.03
C ASP A 28 -26.65 21.93 -7.34
N SER A 29 -25.95 22.08 -8.47
CA SER A 29 -26.56 22.20 -9.79
C SER A 29 -27.09 20.88 -10.38
N LEU A 30 -26.74 19.73 -9.77
CA LEU A 30 -27.17 18.41 -10.24
C LEU A 30 -28.60 18.09 -9.83
N THR A 31 -29.27 17.30 -10.66
CA THR A 31 -30.59 16.73 -10.31
C THR A 31 -30.47 15.67 -9.21
N LEU A 32 -31.56 15.39 -8.50
CA LEU A 32 -31.59 14.39 -7.42
C LEU A 32 -31.16 12.99 -7.88
N GLU A 33 -31.47 12.62 -9.13
CA GLU A 33 -31.03 11.35 -9.76
C GLU A 33 -29.51 11.31 -9.94
N GLU A 34 -28.93 12.41 -10.39
CA GLU A 34 -27.49 12.53 -10.62
C GLU A 34 -26.72 12.58 -9.31
N GLN A 35 -27.21 13.32 -8.31
CA GLN A 35 -26.65 13.34 -6.96
C GLN A 35 -26.62 11.94 -6.36
N LYS A 36 -27.71 11.17 -6.47
CA LYS A 36 -27.75 9.77 -6.00
C LYS A 36 -26.74 8.87 -6.73
N LYS A 37 -26.62 9.00 -8.06
CA LYS A 37 -25.61 8.27 -8.84
C LYS A 37 -24.18 8.63 -8.41
N LEU A 38 -23.92 9.91 -8.14
CA LEU A 38 -22.62 10.41 -7.71
C LEU A 38 -22.28 9.89 -6.31
N LEU A 39 -23.24 9.91 -5.39
CA LEU A 39 -23.10 9.38 -4.03
C LEU A 39 -22.89 7.86 -4.02
N ASN A 40 -23.56 7.12 -4.90
CA ASN A 40 -23.31 5.68 -5.10
C ASN A 40 -21.91 5.39 -5.65
N LYS A 41 -21.41 6.19 -6.59
CA LYS A 41 -20.03 6.07 -7.11
C LYS A 41 -18.99 6.43 -6.05
N LEU A 42 -19.21 7.51 -5.30
CA LEU A 42 -18.32 7.94 -4.22
C LEU A 42 -18.30 6.94 -3.08
N SER A 43 -19.46 6.45 -2.63
CA SER A 43 -19.53 5.41 -1.61
C SER A 43 -18.88 4.10 -2.06
N ALA A 44 -19.04 3.69 -3.32
CA ALA A 44 -18.31 2.56 -3.88
C ALA A 44 -16.79 2.82 -3.93
N SER A 45 -16.36 4.04 -4.27
CA SER A 45 -14.95 4.44 -4.29
C SER A 45 -14.33 4.58 -2.90
N LEU A 46 -15.12 4.98 -1.90
CA LEU A 46 -14.70 5.08 -0.50
C LEU A 46 -14.68 3.71 0.16
N LYS A 47 -15.58 2.79 -0.21
CA LYS A 47 -15.48 1.36 0.16
C LYS A 47 -14.26 0.66 -0.44
N LYS A 48 -13.71 1.17 -1.56
CA LYS A 48 -12.42 0.71 -2.10
C LYS A 48 -11.21 1.18 -1.30
N LYS A 49 -11.37 2.17 -0.39
CA LYS A 49 -10.42 2.35 0.73
C LYS A 49 -10.69 1.20 1.71
N LYS A 50 -10.29 0.00 1.30
CA LYS A 50 -10.25 -1.17 2.17
C LYS A 50 -9.53 -0.77 3.46
N PRO A 51 -9.94 -1.29 4.63
CA PRO A 51 -9.09 -1.17 5.81
C PRO A 51 -7.69 -1.61 5.41
N ILE A 52 -6.66 -0.91 5.89
CA ILE A 52 -5.28 -1.33 5.68
C ILE A 52 -5.21 -2.74 6.28
N GLU A 53 -5.19 -3.74 5.41
CA GLU A 53 -5.02 -5.14 5.80
C GLU A 53 -3.56 -5.25 6.23
N LEU A 54 -3.32 -4.97 7.50
CA LEU A 54 -2.03 -5.22 8.12
C LEU A 54 -1.76 -6.71 7.96
N GLN A 55 -0.68 -7.04 7.26
CA GLN A 55 -0.29 -8.42 7.13
C GLN A 55 0.03 -8.98 8.52
N PRO A 56 -0.39 -10.22 8.82
CA PRO A 56 -0.03 -10.85 10.08
C PRO A 56 1.50 -10.97 10.13
N PHE A 57 2.08 -10.72 11.30
CA PHE A 57 3.50 -10.95 11.53
C PHE A 57 3.81 -12.42 11.23
N LYS A 58 4.61 -12.66 10.19
CA LYS A 58 5.09 -13.99 9.82
C LYS A 58 6.41 -14.21 10.56
N LYS A 59 6.38 -15.08 11.57
CA LYS A 59 7.61 -15.50 12.26
C LYS A 59 8.38 -16.48 11.37
N ASP A 60 9.67 -16.19 11.16
CA ASP A 60 10.62 -17.17 10.64
C ASP A 60 11.15 -18.02 11.78
N LYS A 61 11.72 -19.19 11.45
CA LYS A 61 12.26 -20.09 12.46
C LYS A 61 13.52 -19.49 13.07
N ILE A 62 13.78 -19.83 14.33
CA ILE A 62 14.98 -19.34 15.03
C ILE A 62 16.24 -19.81 14.31
N GLU A 63 16.24 -21.03 13.78
CA GLU A 63 17.36 -21.59 13.03
C GLU A 63 17.65 -20.81 11.75
N ASP A 64 16.60 -20.41 11.02
CA ASP A 64 16.73 -19.63 9.79
C ASP A 64 17.29 -18.24 10.09
N ILE A 65 16.82 -17.60 11.16
CA ILE A 65 17.34 -16.31 11.62
C ILE A 65 18.82 -16.44 12.02
N LEU A 66 19.18 -17.44 12.83
CA LEU A 66 20.57 -17.62 13.26
C LEU A 66 21.51 -17.90 12.08
N ALA A 67 21.04 -18.63 11.06
CA ALA A 67 21.80 -18.87 9.84
C ALA A 67 22.08 -17.56 9.09
N ASP A 68 21.08 -16.68 8.92
CA ASP A 68 21.27 -15.38 8.24
C ASP A 68 22.34 -14.51 8.93
N PHE A 69 22.40 -14.53 10.26
CA PHE A 69 23.40 -13.79 11.03
C PHE A 69 24.78 -14.48 11.03
N ALA A 70 24.82 -15.81 11.03
CA ALA A 70 26.07 -16.57 10.94
C ALA A 70 26.72 -16.43 9.55
N ASP A 71 25.92 -16.48 8.49
CA ASP A 71 26.36 -16.35 7.08
C ASP A 71 26.92 -14.96 6.78
N ALA A 72 26.55 -13.95 7.56
CA ALA A 72 27.13 -12.62 7.46
C ALA A 72 28.60 -12.58 7.88
N ASP A 73 29.09 -13.51 8.72
CA ASP A 73 30.47 -13.57 9.25
C ASP A 73 30.95 -12.26 9.91
N LEU A 74 30.00 -11.45 10.40
CA LEU A 74 30.24 -10.16 11.05
C LEU A 74 30.03 -10.20 12.57
N TYR A 75 29.59 -11.35 13.09
CA TYR A 75 29.12 -11.48 14.46
C TYR A 75 29.87 -12.59 15.17
N GLU A 76 30.21 -12.34 16.44
CA GLU A 76 30.87 -13.34 17.29
C GLU A 76 29.89 -14.47 17.69
N ASP A 77 30.43 -15.66 17.93
CA ASP A 77 29.67 -16.81 18.43
C ASP A 77 28.93 -16.51 19.75
N SER A 78 29.50 -15.63 20.57
CA SER A 78 28.91 -15.14 21.82
C SER A 78 27.59 -14.42 21.55
N PHE A 79 27.57 -13.52 20.56
CA PHE A 79 26.38 -12.79 20.14
C PHE A 79 25.31 -13.72 19.58
N LEU A 80 25.68 -14.71 18.75
CA LEU A 80 24.72 -15.65 18.17
C LEU A 80 24.02 -16.50 19.25
N ARG A 81 24.75 -16.90 20.29
CA ARG A 81 24.17 -17.61 21.45
C ARG A 81 23.21 -16.75 22.24
N ASP A 82 23.59 -15.50 22.51
CA ASP A 82 22.73 -14.55 23.23
C ASP A 82 21.46 -14.24 22.42
N LEU A 83 21.58 -14.15 21.10
CA LEU A 83 20.45 -13.97 20.19
C LEU A 83 19.50 -15.17 20.22
N GLU A 84 20.03 -16.40 20.15
CA GLU A 84 19.23 -17.62 20.26
C GLU A 84 18.44 -17.68 21.58
N GLU A 85 19.11 -17.41 22.70
CA GLU A 85 18.48 -17.45 24.02
C GLU A 85 17.43 -16.34 24.18
N GLY A 86 17.72 -15.14 23.67
CA GLY A 86 16.78 -14.02 23.63
C GLY A 86 15.54 -14.32 22.81
N LEU A 87 15.71 -14.92 21.63
CA LEU A 87 14.60 -15.32 20.75
C LEU A 87 13.73 -16.40 21.42
N LYS A 88 14.33 -17.43 22.04
CA LYS A 88 13.60 -18.46 22.79
C LYS A 88 12.80 -17.92 23.98
N LYS A 89 13.28 -16.84 24.61
CA LYS A 89 12.59 -16.16 25.72
C LYS A 89 11.49 -15.19 25.26
N SER A 90 11.50 -14.79 23.98
CA SER A 90 10.53 -13.87 23.42
C SER A 90 9.12 -14.46 23.41
N SER A 91 8.12 -13.64 23.73
CA SER A 91 6.70 -14.02 23.67
C SER A 91 6.25 -14.46 22.27
N VAL A 92 7.02 -14.13 21.22
CA VAL A 92 6.71 -14.47 19.82
C VAL A 92 7.03 -15.95 19.51
N TYR A 93 8.01 -16.51 20.22
CA TYR A 93 8.53 -17.87 20.02
C TYR A 93 8.21 -18.84 21.17
N LYS A 94 7.51 -18.33 22.20
CA LYS A 94 6.96 -19.14 23.29
C LYS A 94 5.78 -20.00 22.85
#